data_AF-A0A2I6QI27-F1
#
_entry.id   AF-A0A2I6QI27-F1
#
_cell.length_a   1.000
_cell.length_b   1.000
_cell.length_c   1.000
_cell.angle_alpha   90.00
_cell.angle_beta   90.00
_cell.angle_gamma   90.00
#
_symmetry.space_group_name_H-M   'P 1'
#
loop_
_entity.id
_entity.type
_entity.pdbx_description
1 polymer ?
#
loop_
_entity_poly.entity_id
_entity_poly.type
_entity_poly.pdbx_seq_one_letter_code
_entity_poly.pdbx_strand_id
1 'polypeptide(L)'
;MDTILHQLGEILLRAVPTFLLVVFLNFYLKNVFFKPLEKVLHRRYEATEGARKIAEQSLERATAKAAEYEAAMRAARAEVYQYQEQLHKQLQEREAAQLAEARKRAEALIGEARAQISHDVETARESLARDSELLANQIAETVLRRSAA
;
A
#
# COMPACT_ATOMS: atom_id res chain seq x y z
N MET A 1 -31.44 58.38 -69.71
CA MET A 1 -31.09 57.46 -68.61
C MET A 1 -30.35 58.21 -67.51
N ASP A 2 -29.59 59.26 -67.85
CA ASP A 2 -28.84 60.08 -66.88
C ASP A 2 -29.73 60.84 -65.88
N THR A 3 -30.90 61.31 -66.30
CA THR A 3 -31.87 62.00 -65.42
C THR A 3 -32.44 61.09 -64.33
N ILE A 4 -32.65 59.80 -64.62
CA ILE A 4 -33.12 58.81 -63.65
C ILE A 4 -31.99 58.48 -62.66
N LEU A 5 -30.75 58.34 -63.15
CA LEU A 5 -29.56 58.13 -62.32
C LEU A 5 -29.28 59.32 -61.39
N HIS A 6 -29.49 60.55 -61.87
CA HIS A 6 -29.28 61.75 -61.06
C HIS A 6 -30.36 61.91 -59.98
N GLN A 7 -31.62 61.63 -60.31
CA GLN A 7 -32.72 61.62 -59.33
C GLN A 7 -32.56 60.52 -58.27
N LEU A 8 -32.10 59.33 -58.67
CA LEU A 8 -31.74 58.25 -57.74
C LEU A 8 -30.59 58.68 -56.81
N GLY A 9 -29.57 59.34 -57.35
CA GLY A 9 -28.44 59.87 -56.58
C GLY A 9 -28.86 60.94 -55.56
N GLU A 10 -29.76 61.84 -55.94
CA GLU A 10 -30.27 62.91 -55.06
C GLU A 10 -31.14 62.36 -53.92
N ILE A 11 -31.99 61.36 -54.21
CA ILE A 11 -32.77 60.65 -53.18
C ILE A 11 -31.84 59.90 -52.22
N LEU A 12 -30.81 59.23 -52.74
CA LEU A 12 -29.82 58.52 -51.93
C LEU A 12 -29.06 59.50 -51.03
N LEU A 13 -28.58 60.62 -51.58
CA LEU A 13 -27.85 61.66 -50.85
C LEU A 13 -28.71 62.27 -49.73
N ARG A 14 -30.01 62.46 -49.98
CA ARG A 14 -30.97 62.94 -48.98
C ARG A 14 -31.28 61.90 -47.90
N ALA A 15 -31.14 60.60 -48.20
CA ALA A 15 -31.32 59.51 -47.25
C ALA A 15 -30.07 59.22 -46.39
N VAL A 16 -28.86 59.64 -46.83
CA VAL A 16 -27.60 59.45 -46.08
C VAL A 16 -27.67 59.98 -44.65
N PRO A 17 -28.16 61.21 -44.37
CA PRO A 17 -28.29 61.71 -43.00
C PRO A 17 -29.21 60.86 -42.12
N THR A 18 -30.34 60.40 -42.65
CA THR A 18 -31.27 59.51 -41.92
C THR A 18 -30.64 58.16 -41.64
N PHE A 19 -29.91 57.59 -42.60
CA PHE A 19 -29.19 56.33 -42.42
C PHE A 19 -28.11 56.45 -41.35
N LEU A 20 -27.29 57.51 -41.38
CA LEU A 20 -26.29 57.79 -40.35
C LEU A 20 -26.92 57.95 -38.97
N LEU A 21 -28.08 58.62 -38.88
CA LEU A 21 -28.83 58.77 -37.63
C LEU A 21 -29.32 57.42 -37.11
N VAL A 22 -29.86 56.55 -37.97
CA VAL A 22 -30.29 55.19 -37.59
C VAL A 22 -29.11 54.33 -37.14
N VAL A 23 -27.96 54.40 -37.82
CA VAL A 23 -26.74 53.68 -37.42
C VAL A 23 -26.24 54.17 -36.07
N PHE A 24 -26.20 55.50 -35.86
CA PHE A 24 -25.82 56.09 -34.59
C PHE A 24 -26.77 55.68 -33.45
N LEU A 25 -28.08 55.73 -33.71
CA LEU A 25 -29.11 55.30 -32.76
C LEU A 25 -28.98 53.83 -32.41
N ASN A 26 -28.71 52.97 -33.40
CA ASN A 26 -28.48 51.54 -33.18
C ASN A 26 -27.28 51.32 -32.26
N PHE A 27 -26.16 52.02 -32.51
CA PHE A 27 -24.96 51.91 -31.69
C PHE A 27 -25.17 52.45 -30.27
N TYR A 28 -25.94 53.53 -30.14
CA TYR A 28 -26.35 54.08 -28.85
C TYR A 28 -27.22 53.09 -28.07
N LEU A 29 -28.29 52.55 -28.67
CA LEU A 29 -29.16 51.55 -28.03
C LEU A 29 -28.39 50.29 -27.64
N LYS A 30 -27.48 49.81 -28.51
CA LYS A 30 -26.63 48.65 -28.24
C LYS A 30 -25.80 48.84 -26.97
N ASN A 31 -25.17 50.00 -26.82
CA ASN A 31 -24.30 50.26 -25.67
C ASN A 31 -25.06 50.65 -24.40
N VAL A 32 -26.10 51.48 -24.53
CA VAL A 32 -26.82 52.06 -23.39
C VAL A 32 -27.94 51.16 -22.87
N PHE A 33 -28.54 50.33 -23.71
CA PHE A 33 -29.72 49.54 -23.33
C PHE A 33 -29.47 48.03 -23.36
N PHE A 34 -28.98 47.49 -24.49
CA PHE A 34 -28.84 46.04 -24.64
C PHE A 34 -27.74 45.44 -23.76
N LYS A 35 -26.56 46.07 -23.71
CA LYS A 35 -25.46 45.64 -22.82
C LYS A 35 -25.86 45.58 -21.34
N PRO A 36 -26.45 46.63 -20.73
CA PRO A 36 -26.88 46.54 -19.33
C PRO A 36 -28.02 45.55 -19.13
N LEU A 37 -28.94 45.40 -20.08
CA LEU A 37 -30.01 44.41 -20.01
C LEU A 37 -29.45 42.99 -19.97
N GLU A 38 -28.50 42.66 -20.86
CA GLU A 38 -27.81 41.37 -20.89
C GLU A 38 -27.05 41.11 -19.58
N LYS A 39 -26.36 42.13 -19.05
CA LYS A 39 -25.67 42.03 -17.75
C LYS A 39 -26.61 41.71 -16.59
N VAL A 40 -27.79 42.32 -16.55
CA VAL A 40 -28.79 42.04 -15.50
C VAL A 40 -29.38 40.65 -15.66
N LEU A 41 -29.67 40.22 -16.90
CA LEU A 41 -30.17 38.88 -17.17
C LEU A 41 -29.14 37.81 -16.78
N HIS A 42 -27.87 38.03 -17.12
CA HIS A 42 -26.77 37.15 -16.73
C HIS A 42 -26.62 37.08 -15.21
N ARG A 43 -26.66 38.21 -14.50
CA ARG A 43 -26.63 38.24 -13.03
C ARG A 43 -27.80 37.47 -12.40
N ARG A 44 -29.00 37.56 -12.98
CA ARG A 44 -30.15 36.78 -12.51
C ARG A 44 -29.95 35.30 -12.75
N TYR A 45 -29.46 34.91 -13.93
CA TYR A 45 -29.14 33.53 -14.26
C TYR A 45 -28.07 32.96 -13.32
N GLU A 46 -26.99 33.69 -13.08
CA GLU A 46 -25.94 33.32 -12.12
C GLU A 46 -26.49 33.17 -10.69
N ALA A 47 -27.36 34.08 -10.26
CA ALA A 47 -27.94 34.05 -8.92
C ALA A 47 -28.95 32.90 -8.72
N THR A 48 -29.61 32.42 -9.78
CA THR A 48 -30.59 31.33 -9.67
C THR A 48 -30.01 29.98 -10.09
N GLU A 49 -29.73 29.81 -11.38
CA GLU A 49 -29.32 28.52 -11.95
C GLU A 49 -27.82 28.31 -11.86
N GLY A 50 -27.03 29.37 -12.00
CA GLY A 50 -25.58 29.32 -11.85
C GLY A 50 -25.17 28.86 -10.45
N ALA A 51 -25.74 29.46 -9.41
CA ALA A 51 -25.48 29.10 -8.02
C ALA A 51 -25.84 27.64 -7.73
N ARG A 52 -26.99 27.16 -8.23
CA ARG A 52 -27.39 25.75 -8.08
C ARG A 52 -26.44 24.80 -8.81
N LYS A 53 -26.04 25.12 -10.04
CA LYS A 53 -25.08 24.32 -10.81
C LYS A 53 -23.71 24.26 -10.15
N ILE A 54 -23.24 25.38 -9.60
CA ILE A 54 -21.97 25.43 -8.84
C ILE A 54 -22.08 24.60 -7.56
N ALA A 55 -23.21 24.63 -6.87
CA ALA A 55 -23.45 23.80 -5.69
C ALA A 55 -23.47 22.31 -6.04
N GLU A 56 -24.17 21.92 -7.10
CA GLU A 56 -24.20 20.54 -7.61
C GLU A 56 -22.80 20.05 -7.99
N GLN A 57 -22.04 20.85 -8.75
CA GLN A 57 -20.64 20.54 -9.09
C GLN A 57 -19.72 20.45 -7.87
N SER A 58 -19.93 21.30 -6.87
CA SER A 58 -19.14 21.28 -5.63
C SER A 58 -19.46 20.04 -4.80
N LEU A 59 -20.73 19.66 -4.74
CA LEU A 59 -21.18 18.43 -4.08
C LEU A 59 -20.61 17.20 -4.78
N GLU A 60 -20.71 17.13 -6.11
CA GLU A 60 -20.16 16.03 -6.92
C GLU A 60 -18.64 15.89 -6.72
N ARG A 61 -17.90 17.00 -6.69
CA ARG A 61 -16.46 16.97 -6.38
C ARG A 61 -16.18 16.50 -4.95
N ALA A 62 -17.00 16.92 -3.98
CA ALA A 62 -16.85 16.50 -2.60
C ALA A 62 -17.14 15.01 -2.42
N THR A 63 -18.20 14.49 -3.05
CA THR A 63 -18.56 13.08 -3.01
C THR A 63 -17.54 12.22 -3.74
N ALA A 64 -17.03 12.66 -4.89
CA ALA A 64 -15.95 11.97 -5.61
C ALA A 64 -14.69 11.86 -4.73
N LYS A 65 -14.26 12.96 -4.11
CA LYS A 65 -13.11 12.94 -3.19
C LYS A 65 -13.34 12.08 -1.95
N ALA A 66 -14.55 12.10 -1.39
CA ALA A 66 -14.89 11.24 -0.26
C ALA A 66 -14.81 9.75 -0.65
N ALA A 67 -15.35 9.39 -1.83
CA ALA A 67 -15.29 8.02 -2.34
C ALA A 67 -13.85 7.56 -2.63
N GLU A 68 -13.02 8.43 -3.21
CA GLU A 68 -11.58 8.18 -3.41
C GLU A 68 -10.86 7.94 -2.08
N TYR A 69 -11.11 8.78 -1.08
CA TYR A 69 -10.51 8.65 0.24
C TYR A 69 -10.96 7.34 0.93
N GLU A 70 -12.25 7.02 0.89
CA GLU A 70 -12.76 5.76 1.43
C GLU A 70 -12.18 4.53 0.72
N ALA A 71 -12.02 4.58 -0.60
CA ALA A 71 -11.39 3.53 -1.37
C ALA A 71 -9.91 3.36 -0.98
N ALA A 72 -9.16 4.47 -0.89
CA ALA A 72 -7.76 4.46 -0.48
C ALA A 72 -7.58 3.92 0.95
N MET A 73 -8.45 4.33 1.88
CA MET A 73 -8.45 3.84 3.26
C MET A 73 -8.77 2.34 3.34
N ARG A 74 -9.70 1.84 2.52
CA ARG A 74 -10.00 0.40 2.44
C ARG A 74 -8.82 -0.39 1.87
N ALA A 75 -8.18 0.11 0.81
CA ALA A 75 -7.00 -0.50 0.23
C ALA A 75 -5.83 -0.56 1.23
N ALA A 76 -5.51 0.55 1.88
CA ALA A 76 -4.46 0.61 2.89
C ALA A 76 -4.73 -0.35 4.07
N ARG A 77 -5.98 -0.46 4.54
CA ARG A 77 -6.34 -1.46 5.56
C ARG A 77 -6.12 -2.88 5.06
N ALA A 78 -6.53 -3.19 3.83
CA ALA A 78 -6.33 -4.51 3.26
C ALA A 78 -4.84 -4.88 3.14
N GLU A 79 -4.00 -3.94 2.71
CA GLU A 79 -2.55 -4.11 2.66
C GLU A 79 -1.95 -4.38 4.03
N VAL A 80 -2.37 -3.63 5.06
CA VAL A 80 -1.91 -3.85 6.45
C VAL A 80 -2.30 -5.25 6.93
N TYR A 81 -3.53 -5.70 6.68
CA TYR A 81 -3.95 -7.05 7.05
C TYR A 81 -3.15 -8.13 6.32
N GLN A 82 -2.91 -7.96 5.02
CA GLN A 82 -2.10 -8.90 4.25
C GLN A 82 -0.65 -8.96 4.76
N TYR A 83 -0.06 -7.81 5.08
CA TYR A 83 1.28 -7.75 5.65
C TYR A 83 1.36 -8.43 7.03
N GLN A 84 0.37 -8.18 7.91
CA GLN A 84 0.31 -8.84 9.21
C GLN A 84 0.18 -10.36 9.09
N GLU A 85 -0.69 -10.84 8.19
CA GLU A 85 -0.87 -12.27 7.94
C GLU A 85 0.42 -12.92 7.42
N GLN A 86 1.10 -12.28 6.46
CA GLN A 86 2.38 -12.76 5.94
C GLN A 86 3.46 -12.78 7.03
N LEU A 87 3.52 -11.74 7.87
CA LEU A 87 4.47 -11.66 8.97
C LEU A 87 4.20 -12.76 10.00
N HIS A 88 2.94 -13.00 10.37
CA HIS A 88 2.57 -14.10 11.26
C HIS A 88 2.95 -15.46 10.71
N LYS A 89 2.67 -15.74 9.43
CA LYS A 89 3.10 -16.99 8.80
C LYS A 89 4.62 -17.16 8.81
N GLN A 90 5.37 -16.13 8.43
CA GLN A 90 6.83 -16.17 8.44
C GLN A 90 7.40 -16.40 9.85
N LEU A 91 6.80 -15.80 10.88
CA LEU A 91 7.21 -16.01 12.27
C LEU A 91 6.94 -17.44 12.72
N GLN A 92 5.75 -17.98 12.41
CA GLN A 92 5.40 -19.37 12.73
C GLN A 92 6.32 -20.37 12.02
N GLU A 93 6.61 -20.15 10.74
CA GLU A 93 7.54 -20.99 9.97
C GLU A 93 8.96 -20.95 10.56
N ARG A 94 9.45 -19.75 10.93
CA ARG A 94 10.76 -19.59 11.57
C ARG A 94 10.83 -20.26 12.93
N GLU A 95 9.80 -20.10 13.77
CA GLU A 95 9.72 -20.73 15.08
C GLU A 95 9.71 -22.25 14.95
N ALA A 96 8.89 -22.79 14.05
CA ALA A 96 8.84 -24.22 13.77
C ALA A 96 10.19 -24.77 13.27
N ALA A 97 10.86 -24.03 12.37
CA ALA A 97 12.18 -24.41 11.86
C ALA A 97 13.25 -24.41 12.97
N GLN A 98 13.28 -23.37 13.82
CA GLN A 98 14.21 -23.27 14.95
C GLN A 98 13.96 -24.38 15.97
N LEU A 99 12.69 -24.68 16.29
CA LEU A 99 12.35 -25.75 17.21
C LEU A 99 12.74 -27.12 16.65
N ALA A 100 12.50 -27.37 15.36
CA ALA A 100 12.92 -28.60 14.69
C ALA A 100 14.44 -28.76 14.68
N GLU A 101 15.18 -27.67 14.44
CA GLU A 101 16.64 -27.68 14.50
C GLU A 101 17.16 -27.93 15.92
N ALA A 102 16.59 -27.27 16.92
CA ALA A 102 16.94 -27.49 18.32
C ALA A 102 16.68 -28.95 18.76
N ARG A 103 15.56 -29.55 18.33
CA ARG A 103 15.25 -30.97 18.58
C ARG A 103 16.27 -31.88 17.92
N LYS A 104 16.62 -31.66 16.65
CA LYS A 104 17.64 -32.45 15.96
C LYS A 104 19.00 -32.38 16.66
N ARG A 105 19.41 -31.19 17.11
CA ARG A 105 20.65 -31.01 17.88
C ARG A 105 20.60 -31.75 19.22
N ALA A 106 19.48 -31.67 19.93
CA ALA A 106 19.29 -32.40 21.19
C ALA A 106 19.33 -33.93 20.98
N GLU A 107 18.67 -34.44 19.94
CA GLU A 107 18.71 -35.86 19.57
C GLU A 107 20.12 -36.32 19.22
N ALA A 108 20.87 -35.52 18.46
CA ALA A 108 22.27 -35.80 18.14
C ALA A 108 23.15 -35.87 19.40
N LEU A 109 23.01 -34.90 20.32
CA LEU A 109 23.74 -34.87 21.59
C LEU A 109 23.40 -36.08 22.48
N ILE A 110 22.13 -36.48 22.53
CA ILE A 110 21.71 -37.69 23.26
C ILE A 110 22.31 -38.94 22.64
N GLY A 111 22.34 -39.03 21.30
CA GLY A 111 22.96 -40.14 20.59
C GLY A 111 24.46 -40.24 20.87
N GLU A 112 25.18 -39.12 20.80
CA GLU A 112 26.61 -39.02 21.10
C GLU A 112 26.90 -39.40 22.56
N ALA A 113 26.15 -38.84 23.51
CA ALA A 113 26.31 -39.16 24.93
C ALA A 113 26.06 -40.65 25.23
N ARG A 114 25.06 -41.26 24.58
CA ARG A 114 24.80 -42.71 24.71
C ARG A 114 25.96 -43.54 24.15
N ALA A 115 26.49 -43.16 22.99
CA ALA A 115 27.64 -43.85 22.41
C ALA A 115 28.88 -43.76 23.31
N GLN A 116 29.13 -42.58 23.88
CA GLN A 116 30.23 -42.38 24.84
C GLN A 116 30.06 -43.23 26.10
N ILE A 117 28.86 -43.25 26.69
CA ILE A 117 28.57 -44.06 27.87
C ILE A 117 28.79 -45.56 27.57
N SER A 118 28.32 -46.04 26.41
CA SER A 118 28.55 -47.43 26.01
C SER A 118 30.04 -47.75 25.89
N HIS A 119 30.82 -46.87 25.27
CA HIS A 119 32.27 -47.02 25.17
C HIS A 119 32.96 -47.03 26.54
N ASP A 120 32.56 -46.13 27.43
CA ASP A 120 33.12 -46.04 28.79
C ASP A 120 32.79 -47.29 29.62
N VAL A 121 31.58 -47.85 29.46
CA VAL A 121 31.17 -49.10 30.12
C VAL A 121 32.02 -50.28 29.65
N GLU A 122 32.26 -50.43 28.33
CA GLU A 122 33.12 -51.50 27.82
C GLU A 122 34.57 -51.34 28.31
N THR A 123 35.10 -50.12 28.26
CA THR A 123 36.45 -49.82 28.78
C THR A 123 36.57 -50.14 30.28
N ALA A 124 35.55 -49.78 31.07
CA ALA A 124 35.52 -50.06 32.50
C ALA A 124 35.42 -51.58 32.79
N ARG A 125 34.65 -52.33 31.99
CA ARG A 125 34.57 -53.80 32.08
C ARG A 125 35.93 -54.45 31.81
N GLU A 126 36.62 -54.03 30.76
CA GLU A 126 37.96 -54.53 30.42
C GLU A 126 39.00 -54.20 31.50
N SER A 127 38.93 -53.01 32.08
CA SER A 127 39.81 -52.64 33.21
C SER A 127 39.51 -53.51 34.43
N LEU A 128 38.24 -53.66 34.80
CA LEU A 128 37.84 -54.45 35.97
C LEU A 128 38.21 -55.93 35.82
N ALA A 129 38.12 -56.49 34.61
CA ALA A 129 38.54 -57.86 34.33
C ALA A 129 40.06 -58.03 34.53
N ARG A 130 40.87 -57.10 34.01
CA ARG A 130 42.33 -57.09 34.21
C ARG A 130 42.70 -56.94 35.68
N ASP A 131 42.07 -56.01 36.39
CA ASP A 131 42.35 -55.77 37.81
C ASP A 131 41.97 -56.99 38.67
N SER A 132 40.86 -57.65 38.34
CA SER A 132 40.43 -58.89 39.00
C SER A 132 41.41 -60.04 38.78
N GLU A 133 41.94 -60.19 37.57
CA GLU A 133 42.94 -61.22 37.25
C GLU A 133 44.27 -60.96 37.97
N LEU A 134 44.71 -59.70 38.05
CA LEU A 134 45.90 -59.31 38.82
C LEU A 134 45.73 -59.60 40.31
N LEU A 135 44.58 -59.23 40.90
CA LEU A 135 44.26 -59.52 42.30
C LEU A 135 44.19 -61.03 42.56
N ALA A 136 43.57 -61.81 41.67
CA ALA A 136 43.51 -63.26 41.79
C ALA A 136 44.91 -63.90 41.78
N ASN A 137 45.79 -63.44 40.88
CA ASN A 137 47.18 -63.91 40.81
C ASN A 137 47.96 -63.57 42.09
N GLN A 138 47.82 -62.34 42.62
CA GLN A 138 48.44 -61.96 43.88
C GLN A 138 47.96 -62.80 45.07
N ILE A 139 46.66 -63.09 45.14
CA ILE A 139 46.09 -63.97 46.18
C ILE A 139 46.67 -65.39 46.03
N ALA A 140 46.72 -65.93 44.81
CA ALA A 140 47.27 -67.26 44.55
C ALA A 140 48.75 -67.36 44.96
N GLU A 141 49.58 -66.37 44.61
CA GLU A 141 50.99 -66.31 45.05
C GLU A 141 51.12 -66.28 46.58
N THR A 142 50.27 -65.50 47.26
CA THR A 142 50.31 -65.36 48.73
C THR A 142 49.94 -66.68 49.41
N VAL A 143 48.93 -67.39 48.91
CA VAL A 143 48.50 -68.70 49.43
C VAL A 143 49.57 -69.77 49.15
N LEU A 144 50.12 -69.83 47.95
CA LEU A 144 51.17 -70.78 47.58
C LEU A 144 52.44 -70.58 48.40
N ARG A 145 52.84 -69.33 48.64
CA ARG A 145 54.00 -69.00 49.49
C ARG A 145 53.81 -69.41 50.96
N ARG A 146 52.57 -69.41 51.47
CA ARG A 146 52.23 -69.88 52.83
C ARG A 146 52.15 -71.40 52.93
N SER A 147 51.87 -72.11 51.84
CA SER A 147 51.84 -73.59 51.78
C SER A 147 53.22 -74.21 51.60
N ALA A 148 54.22 -73.44 51.15
CA ALA A 148 55.60 -73.90 50.94
C ALA A 148 56.54 -73.63 52.13
N ALA A 149 56.00 -73.05 53.22
CA ALA A 149 56.68 -72.84 54.51
C ALA A 149 56.08 -73.76 55.58
#